data_AF-A0A843B6U8-F1
#
_entry.id   AF-A0A843B6U8-F1
#
_cell.length_a   1.000
_cell.length_b   1.000
_cell.length_c   1.000
_cell.angle_alpha   90.00
_cell.angle_beta   90.00
_cell.angle_gamma   90.00
#
_symmetry.space_group_name_H-M   'P 1'
#
loop_
_entity.id
_entity.type
_entity.pdbx_description
1 polymer ?
#
loop_
_entity_poly.entity_id
_entity_poly.type
_entity_poly.pdbx_seq_one_letter_code
_entity_poly.pdbx_strand_id
1 'polypeptide(L)'
;MKLKKNRLSEDSKRLLAHIKANGPQNLAQLRPLTGEVESDLVKRLRNLRTGGWLEVEEGAPELRWNICSVAAPLFDLGLAPRRNGKDAPKPMGEMPERRQINVMEGKYEPTPFAPPRKGSLDFSAIASRGVRC
;
A
#
# COMPACT_ATOMS: atom_id res chain seq x y z
N MET A 1 29.65 3.03 -17.32
CA MET A 1 28.64 2.04 -16.84
C MET A 1 27.53 1.86 -17.89
N LYS A 2 27.18 0.63 -18.25
CA LYS A 2 26.27 0.29 -19.38
C LYS A 2 24.79 0.47 -19.01
N LEU A 3 24.02 1.22 -19.80
CA LEU A 3 22.56 1.32 -19.65
C LEU A 3 21.90 -0.01 -20.05
N LYS A 4 20.81 -0.39 -19.38
CA LYS A 4 20.10 -1.64 -19.64
C LYS A 4 19.07 -1.44 -20.75
N LYS A 5 18.86 -2.46 -21.59
CA LYS A 5 17.77 -2.49 -22.57
C LYS A 5 16.41 -2.41 -21.88
N ASN A 6 15.49 -1.68 -22.50
CA ASN A 6 14.11 -1.59 -22.07
C ASN A 6 13.40 -2.96 -22.21
N ARG A 7 12.66 -3.38 -21.16
CA ARG A 7 11.87 -4.62 -21.10
C ARG A 7 10.37 -4.37 -20.87
N LEU A 8 9.88 -3.16 -21.18
CA LEU A 8 8.46 -2.83 -21.10
C LEU A 8 7.62 -3.74 -22.01
N SER A 9 6.39 -4.04 -21.56
CA SER A 9 5.38 -4.68 -22.40
C SER A 9 5.00 -3.80 -23.58
N GLU A 10 4.48 -4.40 -24.65
CA GLU A 10 4.00 -3.65 -25.82
C GLU A 10 2.94 -2.61 -25.45
N ASP A 11 2.00 -2.95 -24.57
CA ASP A 11 0.96 -2.01 -24.13
C ASP A 11 1.55 -0.83 -23.35
N SER A 12 2.59 -1.07 -22.55
CA SER A 12 3.29 0.01 -21.82
C SER A 12 4.03 0.93 -22.79
N LYS A 13 4.63 0.38 -23.86
CA LYS A 13 5.28 1.18 -24.91
C LYS A 13 4.27 2.02 -25.67
N ARG A 14 3.12 1.45 -26.05
CA ARG A 14 2.03 2.18 -26.73
C ARG A 14 1.51 3.33 -25.87
N LEU A 15 1.33 3.08 -24.57
CA LEU A 15 0.88 4.09 -23.63
C LEU A 15 1.89 5.24 -23.49
N LEU A 16 3.19 4.91 -23.35
CA LEU A 16 4.25 5.94 -23.31
C LEU A 16 4.36 6.72 -24.62
N ALA A 17 4.28 6.05 -25.78
CA ALA A 17 4.29 6.73 -27.08
C ALA A 17 3.11 7.69 -27.23
N HIS A 18 1.93 7.30 -26.75
CA HIS A 18 0.74 8.15 -26.79
C HIS A 18 0.88 9.40 -25.90
N ILE A 19 1.34 9.23 -24.65
CA ILE A 19 1.59 10.36 -23.73
C ILE A 19 2.69 11.27 -24.31
N LYS A 20 3.73 10.70 -24.92
CA LYS A 20 4.79 11.48 -25.57
C LYS A 20 4.25 12.38 -26.69
N ALA A 21 3.34 11.86 -27.51
CA ALA A 21 2.80 12.57 -28.66
C ALA A 21 1.74 13.63 -28.29
N ASN A 22 0.92 13.35 -27.27
CA ASN A 22 -0.24 14.19 -26.92
C ASN A 22 -0.03 15.04 -25.65
N GLY A 23 1.10 14.87 -24.96
CA GLY A 23 1.39 15.56 -23.71
C GLY A 23 0.71 14.94 -22.47
N PRO A 24 0.62 15.69 -21.36
CA PRO A 24 0.04 15.20 -20.11
C PRO A 24 -1.41 14.77 -20.28
N GLN A 25 -1.73 13.55 -19.85
CA GLN A 25 -3.08 12.99 -19.98
C GLN A 25 -3.66 12.46 -18.65
N ASN A 26 -4.98 12.54 -18.53
CA ASN A 26 -5.71 11.98 -17.40
C ASN A 26 -6.10 10.51 -17.65
N LEU A 27 -6.63 9.85 -16.63
CA LEU A 27 -6.99 8.43 -16.72
C LEU A 27 -8.11 8.17 -17.76
N ALA A 28 -9.08 9.08 -17.85
CA ALA A 28 -10.20 8.96 -18.79
C ALA A 28 -9.73 8.95 -20.25
N GLN A 29 -8.70 9.74 -20.57
CA GLN A 29 -8.09 9.78 -21.91
C GLN A 29 -7.24 8.54 -22.22
N LEU A 30 -6.61 7.94 -21.20
CA LEU A 30 -5.74 6.78 -21.36
C LEU A 30 -6.49 5.44 -21.44
N ARG A 31 -7.69 5.37 -20.85
CA ARG A 31 -8.49 4.14 -20.78
C ARG A 31 -8.85 3.54 -22.15
N PRO A 32 -9.29 4.32 -23.16
CA PRO A 32 -9.63 3.78 -24.49
C PRO A 32 -8.44 3.13 -25.22
N LEU A 33 -7.21 3.48 -24.87
CA LEU A 33 -6.00 3.01 -25.57
C LEU A 33 -5.61 1.58 -25.21
N THR A 34 -5.95 1.17 -23.99
CA THR A 34 -5.54 -0.13 -23.43
C THR A 34 -6.69 -1.13 -23.42
N GLY A 35 -7.94 -0.67 -23.38
CA GLY A 35 -9.10 -1.54 -23.20
C GLY A 35 -9.13 -2.22 -21.83
N GLU A 36 -8.27 -1.80 -20.90
CA GLU A 36 -8.11 -2.41 -19.59
C GLU A 36 -9.16 -1.93 -18.59
N VAL A 37 -9.36 -2.76 -17.56
CA VAL A 37 -10.08 -2.34 -16.36
C VAL A 37 -9.28 -1.23 -15.68
N GLU A 38 -9.98 -0.24 -15.15
CA GLU A 38 -9.38 0.95 -14.54
C GLU A 38 -8.35 0.63 -13.45
N SER A 39 -8.61 -0.39 -12.62
CA SER A 39 -7.69 -0.83 -11.56
C SER A 39 -6.33 -1.28 -12.12
N ASP A 40 -6.33 -1.97 -13.26
CA ASP A 40 -5.13 -2.50 -13.90
C ASP A 40 -4.34 -1.37 -14.57
N LEU A 41 -5.04 -0.44 -15.21
CA LEU A 41 -4.45 0.76 -15.78
C LEU A 41 -3.77 1.61 -14.69
N VAL A 42 -4.44 1.85 -13.56
CA VAL A 42 -3.85 2.59 -12.42
C VAL A 42 -2.59 1.88 -11.91
N LYS A 43 -2.65 0.56 -11.75
CA LYS A 43 -1.50 -0.24 -11.30
C LYS A 43 -0.34 -0.14 -12.29
N ARG A 44 -0.61 -0.17 -13.60
CA ARG A 44 0.41 0.01 -14.63
C ARG A 44 1.03 1.40 -14.59
N LEU A 45 0.21 2.46 -14.50
CA LEU A 45 0.70 3.84 -14.42
C LEU A 45 1.58 4.05 -13.18
N ARG A 46 1.18 3.50 -12.04
CA ARG A 46 2.01 3.48 -10.82
C ARG A 46 3.34 2.75 -11.05
N ASN A 47 3.32 1.58 -11.68
CA ASN A 47 4.54 0.84 -11.98
C ASN A 47 5.48 1.62 -12.90
N LEU A 48 4.94 2.25 -13.95
CA LEU A 48 5.69 3.11 -14.86
C LEU A 48 6.29 4.32 -14.15
N ARG A 49 5.54 4.97 -13.24
CA ARG A 49 6.06 6.03 -12.37
C ARG A 49 7.18 5.54 -11.47
N THR A 50 6.98 4.43 -10.77
CA THR A 50 8.04 3.84 -9.90
C THR A 50 9.27 3.40 -10.69
N GLY A 51 9.09 3.07 -11.97
CA GLY A 51 10.15 2.76 -12.91
C GLY A 51 10.88 3.99 -13.47
N GLY A 52 10.43 5.21 -13.14
CA GLY A 52 11.02 6.45 -13.61
C GLY A 52 10.62 6.84 -15.05
N TRP A 53 9.55 6.27 -15.60
CA TRP A 53 9.06 6.60 -16.94
C TRP A 53 8.06 7.74 -16.94
N LEU A 54 7.22 7.81 -15.90
CA LEU A 54 6.16 8.79 -15.77
C LEU A 54 6.38 9.68 -14.55
N GLU A 55 5.91 10.91 -14.66
CA GLU A 55 5.75 11.86 -13.58
C GLU A 55 4.29 12.34 -13.52
N VAL A 56 3.87 12.79 -12.34
CA VAL A 56 2.54 13.38 -12.16
C VAL A 56 2.72 14.88 -12.23
N GLU A 57 1.92 15.55 -13.05
CA GLU A 57 1.94 17.01 -13.15
C GLU A 57 1.31 17.61 -11.90
N GLU A 58 2.11 18.36 -11.13
CA GLU A 58 1.64 19.07 -9.93
C GLU A 58 0.95 20.38 -10.33
N GLY A 59 -0.21 20.67 -9.73
CA GLY A 59 -0.95 21.92 -9.96
C GLY A 59 -2.14 21.83 -10.93
N ALA A 60 -2.39 20.66 -11.53
CA ALA A 60 -3.63 20.41 -12.28
C ALA A 60 -4.81 20.06 -11.35
N PRO A 61 -6.05 20.43 -11.70
CA PRO A 61 -7.24 20.05 -10.92
C PRO A 61 -7.50 18.53 -10.95
N GLU A 62 -6.94 17.84 -11.95
CA GLU A 62 -7.02 16.39 -12.10
C GLU A 62 -5.63 15.79 -12.21
N LEU A 63 -5.50 14.54 -11.78
CA LEU A 63 -4.23 13.82 -11.81
C LEU A 63 -3.85 13.48 -13.26
N ARG A 64 -2.83 14.20 -13.76
CA ARG A 64 -2.31 14.04 -15.13
C ARG A 64 -0.95 13.38 -15.11
N TRP A 65 -0.76 12.45 -16.04
CA TRP A 65 0.47 11.68 -16.22
C TRP A 65 1.23 12.24 -17.41
N ASN A 66 2.48 12.60 -17.19
CA ASN A 66 3.40 13.01 -18.24
C ASN A 66 4.61 12.08 -18.29
N ILE A 67 5.30 12.05 -19.43
CA ILE A 67 6.59 11.38 -19.52
C ILE A 67 7.63 12.20 -18.75
N CYS A 68 8.43 11.52 -17.94
CA CYS A 68 9.54 12.16 -17.27
C CYS A 68 10.55 12.69 -18.31
N SER A 69 10.95 13.95 -18.18
CA SER A 69 11.90 14.62 -19.10
C SER A 69 13.19 13.82 -19.33
N VAL A 70 13.69 13.16 -18.28
CA VAL A 70 14.89 12.31 -18.32
C VAL A 70 14.64 10.99 -19.06
N ALA A 71 13.41 10.48 -19.05
CA ALA A 71 13.04 9.21 -19.67
C ALA A 71 12.67 9.36 -21.16
N ALA A 72 12.21 10.54 -21.58
CA ALA A 72 11.84 10.82 -22.97
C ALA A 72 12.90 10.43 -24.01
N PRO A 73 14.18 10.85 -23.89
CA PRO A 73 15.22 10.46 -24.86
C PRO A 73 15.62 8.98 -24.73
N LEU A 74 15.50 8.40 -23.53
CA LEU A 74 15.86 6.99 -23.29
C LEU A 74 14.85 6.03 -23.92
N PHE A 75 13.57 6.44 -23.98
CA PHE A 75 12.53 5.68 -24.66
C PHE A 75 12.86 5.47 -26.14
N ASP A 76 13.30 6.51 -26.85
CA ASP A 76 13.65 6.44 -28.28
C ASP A 76 14.87 5.56 -28.52
N LEU A 77 15.84 5.61 -27.59
CA LEU A 77 17.04 4.78 -27.64
C LEU A 77 16.80 3.33 -27.21
N GLY A 78 15.57 2.97 -26.79
CA GLY A 78 15.24 1.63 -26.29
C GLY A 78 15.97 1.28 -24.98
N LEU A 79 16.35 2.28 -24.20
CA LEU A 79 17.09 2.14 -22.95
C LEU A 79 16.16 2.36 -21.75
N ALA A 80 16.42 1.66 -20.65
CA ALA A 80 15.66 1.87 -19.42
C ALA A 80 16.19 3.11 -18.67
N PRO A 81 15.30 3.99 -18.15
CA PRO A 81 15.69 5.06 -17.25
C PRO A 81 16.36 4.46 -16.04
N ARG A 82 17.44 5.11 -15.60
CA ARG A 82 18.03 4.77 -14.33
C ARG A 82 17.05 5.18 -13.26
N ARG A 83 16.73 4.23 -12.38
CA ARG A 83 16.19 4.55 -11.07
C ARG A 83 17.18 5.54 -10.46
N ASN A 84 16.76 6.75 -10.12
CA ASN A 84 17.48 7.54 -9.12
C ASN A 84 17.56 6.60 -7.92
N GLY A 85 18.75 6.05 -7.73
CA GLY A 85 18.97 4.90 -6.88
C GLY A 85 18.48 5.28 -5.51
N LYS A 86 17.62 4.43 -4.92
CA LYS A 86 17.24 4.41 -3.51
C LYS A 86 17.65 5.71 -2.83
N ASP A 87 16.75 6.69 -2.78
CA ASP A 87 16.86 7.74 -1.76
C ASP A 87 17.37 7.06 -0.51
N ALA A 88 18.47 7.57 0.03
CA ALA A 88 19.18 6.95 1.15
C ALA A 88 18.14 6.36 2.11
N PRO A 89 18.29 5.08 2.51
CA PRO A 89 17.24 4.37 3.23
C PRO A 89 16.66 5.30 4.27
N LYS A 90 15.33 5.54 4.19
CA LYS A 90 14.65 6.49 5.09
C LYS A 90 15.23 6.25 6.48
N PRO A 91 15.77 7.28 7.15
CA PRO A 91 16.37 7.08 8.46
C PRO A 91 15.35 6.33 9.29
N MET A 92 15.75 5.21 9.89
CA MET A 92 14.89 4.55 10.86
C MET A 92 14.55 5.63 11.88
N GLY A 93 13.28 5.99 11.96
CA GLY A 93 12.82 6.93 12.99
C GLY A 93 13.28 6.45 14.35
N GLU A 94 13.31 7.35 15.33
CA GLU A 94 13.69 7.00 16.70
C GLU A 94 12.93 5.75 17.15
N MET A 95 13.70 4.75 17.61
CA MET A 95 13.13 3.50 18.08
C MET A 95 12.25 3.83 19.30
N PRO A 96 10.95 3.48 19.30
CA PRO A 96 10.10 3.80 20.43
C PRO A 96 10.66 3.15 21.69
N GLU A 97 10.68 3.91 22.78
CA GLU A 97 11.17 3.41 24.06
C GLU A 97 10.39 2.16 24.49
N ARG A 98 11.10 1.24 25.14
CA ARG A 98 10.52 0.00 25.64
C ARG A 98 9.46 0.35 26.68
N ARG A 99 8.19 0.12 26.33
CA ARG A 99 7.06 0.30 27.26
C ARG A 99 7.30 -0.56 28.50
N GLN A 100 7.55 0.07 29.63
CA GLN A 100 7.56 -0.59 30.93
C GLN A 100 6.13 -0.55 31.47
N ILE A 101 5.53 -1.71 31.70
CA ILE A 101 4.26 -1.83 32.42
C ILE A 101 4.63 -2.22 33.84
N ASN A 102 4.41 -1.32 34.80
CA ASN A 102 4.58 -1.63 36.21
C ASN A 102 3.44 -2.57 36.64
N VAL A 103 3.71 -3.88 36.62
CA VAL A 103 2.74 -4.93 36.96
C VAL A 103 2.21 -4.79 38.40
N MET A 104 2.95 -4.09 39.27
CA MET A 104 2.60 -3.88 40.68
C MET A 104 1.98 -2.51 40.98
N GLU A 105 1.87 -1.63 39.98
CA GLU A 105 1.33 -0.27 40.17
C GLU A 105 -0.17 -0.31 39.92
N GLY A 106 -0.92 -0.71 40.95
CA GLY A 106 -2.37 -0.72 40.94
C GLY A 106 -2.94 -1.53 42.09
N LYS A 107 -3.93 -0.96 42.79
CA LYS A 107 -4.74 -1.72 43.73
C LYS A 107 -5.74 -2.54 42.93
N TYR A 108 -5.48 -3.83 42.74
CA TYR A 108 -6.44 -4.74 42.10
C TYR A 108 -7.58 -5.02 43.08
N GLU A 109 -8.75 -4.44 42.81
CA GLU A 109 -10.00 -4.78 43.49
C GLU A 109 -10.82 -5.67 42.55
N PRO A 110 -10.88 -7.00 42.78
CA PRO A 110 -11.69 -7.87 41.95
C PRO A 110 -13.15 -7.46 42.07
N THR A 111 -13.81 -7.25 40.93
CA THR A 111 -15.26 -7.01 40.92
C THR A 111 -15.98 -8.25 41.44
N PRO A 112 -16.85 -8.12 42.46
CA PRO A 112 -17.66 -9.24 42.92
C PRO A 112 -18.48 -9.79 41.76
N PHE A 113 -18.39 -11.10 41.54
CA PHE A 113 -19.15 -11.76 40.49
C PHE A 113 -20.66 -11.65 40.77
N ALA A 114 -21.38 -10.92 39.93
CA ALA A 114 -22.83 -10.87 39.96
C ALA A 114 -23.40 -11.90 38.95
N PRO A 115 -24.15 -12.92 39.41
CA PRO A 115 -24.71 -13.92 38.50
C PRO A 115 -25.72 -13.28 37.54
N PRO A 116 -25.71 -13.65 36.24
CA PRO A 116 -26.55 -13.02 35.22
C PRO A 116 -28.04 -13.36 35.33
N ARG A 117 -28.40 -14.39 36.11
CA ARG A 117 -29.78 -14.85 36.28
C ARG A 117 -30.05 -15.21 37.74
N LYS A 118 -31.26 -14.89 38.21
CA LYS A 118 -31.75 -15.32 39.53
C LYS A 118 -31.76 -16.85 39.58
N GLY A 119 -31.10 -17.42 40.58
CA GLY A 119 -31.03 -18.86 40.82
C GLY A 119 -29.82 -19.60 40.23
N SER A 120 -28.87 -18.91 39.57
CA SER A 120 -27.72 -19.59 38.95
C SER A 120 -26.73 -20.21 39.94
N LEU A 121 -26.82 -19.88 41.23
CA LEU A 121 -25.99 -20.42 42.30
C LEU A 121 -26.77 -21.38 43.22
N ASP A 122 -28.03 -21.68 42.91
CA ASP A 122 -28.89 -22.51 43.76
C ASP A 122 -28.42 -23.97 43.85
N PHE A 123 -27.61 -24.42 42.88
CA PHE A 123 -27.00 -25.75 42.91
C PHE A 123 -26.07 -25.94 44.13
N SER A 124 -25.49 -24.86 44.66
CA SER A 124 -24.66 -24.90 45.88
C SER A 124 -25.45 -25.25 47.13
N ALA A 125 -26.77 -25.04 47.11
CA ALA A 125 -27.69 -25.40 48.20
C ALA A 125 -28.21 -26.85 48.10
N ILE A 126 -27.92 -27.56 47.00
CA ILE A 126 -28.37 -28.93 46.78
C ILE A 126 -27.32 -29.88 47.37
N ALA A 127 -27.70 -30.64 48.40
CA ALA A 127 -26.84 -31.66 48.99
C ALA A 127 -26.47 -32.73 47.96
N SER A 128 -25.17 -32.92 47.71
CA SER A 128 -24.68 -33.95 46.79
C SER A 128 -25.01 -35.33 47.33
N ARG A 129 -25.85 -36.09 46.61
CA ARG A 129 -26.08 -37.51 46.90
C ARG A 129 -25.06 -38.32 46.12
N GLY A 130 -23.93 -38.64 46.75
CA GLY A 130 -22.92 -39.52 46.17
C GLY A 130 -23.52 -40.91 45.94
N VAL A 131 -23.54 -41.37 44.70
CA VAL A 131 -23.88 -42.76 44.37
C VAL A 131 -22.62 -43.58 44.57
N ARG A 132 -22.63 -44.52 45.53
CA ARG A 132 -21.59 -45.54 45.65
C ARG A 132 -21.86 -46.60 44.59
N CYS A 133 -20.97 -46.74 43.62
CA CYS A 133 -20.88 -47.90 42.75
C CYS A 133 -20.32 -49.11 43.49
#